data_AF-R6N5X1-F1
#
_entry.id   AF-R6N5X1-F1
#
_cell.length_a   1.000
_cell.length_b   1.000
_cell.length_c   1.000
_cell.angle_alpha   90.00
_cell.angle_beta   90.00
_cell.angle_gamma   90.00
#
_symmetry.space_group_name_H-M   'P 1'
#
loop_
_entity.id
_entity.type
_entity.pdbx_description
1 polymer ?
#
loop_
_entity_poly.entity_id
_entity_poly.type
_entity_poly.pdbx_seq_one_letter_code
_entity_poly.pdbx_strand_id
1 'polypeptide(L)'
;MGLFDKFKKKNNEDYIDDVTYIRDIKHIQSGPWHQYDVLLAAQGYGWDYMISSADYMAAADLENISQVTSGFIDSEDTDITELYKKSNCKCSETEELKNEAASLSVAGISKTLKAPMKIVWFNQTQVLRFFTIVDDETLIKKYIETVIRRTFGTNDAMKLAKPIPKQ
;
A
#
# COMPACT_ATOMS: atom_id res chain seq x y z
N MET A 1 -19.58 45.52 -14.78
CA MET A 1 -19.40 44.62 -13.61
C MET A 1 -20.78 44.13 -13.19
N GLY A 2 -21.06 42.85 -12.94
CA GLY A 2 -20.23 41.65 -12.98
C GLY A 2 -20.79 40.64 -14.00
N LEU A 3 -19.93 40.01 -14.80
CA LEU A 3 -19.17 38.81 -14.42
C LEU A 3 -20.10 37.65 -14.01
N PHE A 4 -20.53 36.93 -15.06
CA PHE A 4 -20.76 35.50 -15.09
C PHE A 4 -21.79 34.91 -14.11
N ASP A 5 -22.97 34.67 -14.68
CA ASP A 5 -23.47 33.30 -14.83
C ASP A 5 -23.40 32.42 -13.58
N LYS A 6 -24.47 32.48 -12.78
CA LYS A 6 -25.55 31.49 -12.75
C LYS A 6 -25.28 30.01 -13.09
N PHE A 7 -24.05 29.50 -12.99
CA PHE A 7 -23.79 28.07 -12.89
C PHE A 7 -23.81 27.65 -11.43
N LYS A 8 -25.02 27.57 -10.87
CA LYS A 8 -25.29 26.64 -9.78
C LYS A 8 -25.07 25.23 -10.35
N LYS A 9 -23.83 24.75 -10.33
CA LYS A 9 -23.54 23.34 -10.55
C LYS A 9 -24.12 22.61 -9.34
N LYS A 10 -25.25 21.95 -9.60
CA LYS A 10 -25.86 20.96 -8.73
C LYS A 10 -24.76 19.92 -8.47
N ASN A 11 -24.20 19.89 -7.26
CA ASN A 11 -23.39 18.77 -6.82
C ASN A 11 -24.34 17.59 -6.56
N ASN A 12 -24.87 17.04 -7.65
CA ASN A 12 -25.51 15.73 -7.70
C ASN A 12 -24.48 14.80 -8.35
N GLU A 13 -23.46 14.45 -7.58
CA GLU A 13 -22.83 13.15 -7.75
C GLU A 13 -23.03 12.47 -6.40
N ASP A 14 -24.21 11.86 -6.26
CA ASP A 14 -24.40 10.77 -5.31
C ASP A 14 -23.47 9.65 -5.77
N TYR A 15 -22.20 9.73 -5.34
CA TYR A 15 -21.29 8.60 -5.39
C TYR A 15 -21.89 7.56 -4.46
N ILE A 16 -22.50 6.53 -5.05
CA ILE A 16 -22.62 5.26 -4.35
C ILE A 16 -21.19 4.76 -4.24
N ASP A 17 -20.53 5.12 -3.14
CA ASP A 17 -19.22 4.59 -2.82
C ASP A 17 -19.34 3.07 -2.75
N ASP A 18 -18.95 2.40 -3.83
CA ASP A 18 -18.32 1.10 -3.67
C ASP A 18 -16.95 1.38 -3.02
N VAL A 19 -17.01 1.63 -1.69
CA VAL A 19 -15.96 2.20 -0.82
C VAL A 19 -14.75 1.26 -0.65
N THR A 20 -14.81 0.06 -1.20
CA THR A 20 -13.83 -0.99 -0.93
C THR A 20 -12.82 -1.03 -2.06
N TYR A 21 -11.69 -0.34 -1.86
CA TYR A 21 -10.46 -0.50 -2.66
C TYR A 21 -9.90 -1.94 -2.62
N ILE A 22 -10.55 -2.84 -1.89
CA ILE A 22 -10.18 -4.21 -1.61
C ILE A 22 -11.26 -5.11 -2.19
N ARG A 23 -10.87 -6.02 -3.07
CA ARG A 23 -11.70 -7.06 -3.64
C ARG A 23 -11.77 -8.30 -2.75
N ASP A 24 -10.66 -8.68 -2.13
CA ASP A 24 -10.57 -9.85 -1.25
C ASP A 24 -9.41 -9.74 -0.25
N ILE A 25 -9.52 -10.43 0.89
CA ILE A 25 -8.44 -10.62 1.86
C ILE A 25 -8.38 -12.10 2.25
N LYS A 26 -7.30 -12.76 1.88
CA LYS A 26 -7.01 -14.15 2.25
C LYS A 26 -6.04 -14.21 3.43
N HIS A 27 -6.49 -14.75 4.55
CA HIS A 27 -5.66 -15.02 5.73
C HIS A 27 -5.01 -16.41 5.63
N ILE A 28 -3.71 -16.49 5.87
CA ILE A 28 -2.93 -17.72 5.95
C ILE A 28 -2.10 -17.68 7.23
N GLN A 29 -2.36 -18.62 8.13
CA GLN A 29 -1.55 -18.78 9.34
C GLN A 29 -0.29 -19.58 9.02
N SER A 30 0.88 -19.07 9.42
CA SER A 30 2.17 -19.71 9.19
C SER A 30 3.01 -19.63 10.46
N GLY A 31 2.74 -20.54 11.40
CA GLY A 31 3.38 -20.54 12.71
C GLY A 31 2.99 -19.29 13.52
N PRO A 32 3.95 -18.58 14.15
CA PRO A 32 3.66 -17.36 14.91
C PRO A 32 3.34 -16.14 14.03
N TRP A 33 3.50 -16.27 12.71
CA TRP A 33 3.22 -15.20 11.76
C TRP A 33 1.90 -15.45 11.02
N HIS A 34 1.12 -14.40 10.90
CA HIS A 34 -0.13 -14.34 10.15
C HIS A 34 0.12 -13.56 8.87
N GLN A 35 -0.17 -14.18 7.73
CA GLN A 35 -0.10 -13.58 6.41
C GLN A 35 -1.49 -13.18 5.93
N TYR A 36 -1.63 -11.97 5.41
CA TYR A 36 -2.86 -11.47 4.80
C TYR A 36 -2.56 -11.01 3.37
N ASP A 37 -3.03 -11.79 2.40
CA ASP A 37 -2.95 -11.46 0.98
C ASP A 37 -4.19 -10.63 0.61
N VAL A 38 -3.96 -9.39 0.21
CA VAL A 38 -5.00 -8.41 -0.11
C VAL A 38 -5.04 -8.20 -1.61
N LEU A 39 -6.17 -8.53 -2.22
CA LEU A 39 -6.42 -8.27 -3.62
C LEU A 39 -7.12 -6.91 -3.75
N LEU A 40 -6.51 -5.95 -4.44
CA LEU A 40 -7.07 -4.63 -4.67
C LEU A 40 -8.13 -4.65 -5.78
N ALA A 41 -9.15 -3.80 -5.66
CA ALA A 41 -10.20 -3.59 -6.66
C ALA A 41 -9.76 -2.59 -7.75
N ALA A 42 -8.67 -2.87 -8.45
CA ALA A 42 -8.01 -1.97 -9.40
C ALA A 42 -7.46 -2.70 -10.63
N GLN A 43 -7.00 -1.99 -11.67
CA GLN A 43 -6.31 -2.60 -12.83
C GLN A 43 -4.90 -3.15 -12.51
N GLY A 44 -4.35 -2.81 -11.35
CA GLY A 44 -2.98 -3.15 -10.94
C GLY A 44 -2.17 -1.88 -10.73
N TYR A 45 -0.99 -2.00 -10.12
CA TYR A 45 -0.09 -0.88 -9.89
C TYR A 45 1.33 -1.18 -10.35
N GLY A 46 2.06 -0.13 -10.74
CA GLY A 46 3.44 -0.23 -11.20
C GLY A 46 4.47 0.17 -10.14
N TRP A 47 5.75 0.11 -10.52
CA TRP A 47 6.88 0.34 -9.63
C TRP A 47 6.89 1.72 -8.95
N ASP A 48 6.73 2.81 -9.71
CA ASP A 48 6.71 4.17 -9.16
C ASP A 48 5.62 4.35 -8.10
N TYR A 49 4.47 3.69 -8.31
CA TYR A 49 3.40 3.64 -7.35
C TYR A 49 3.83 2.90 -6.08
N MET A 50 4.47 1.73 -6.20
CA MET A 50 4.93 0.95 -5.05
C MET A 50 5.89 1.73 -4.18
N ILE A 51 6.85 2.44 -4.79
CA ILE A 51 7.83 3.27 -4.08
C ILE A 51 7.13 4.35 -3.26
N SER A 52 6.22 5.08 -3.89
CA SER A 52 5.47 6.14 -3.22
C SER A 52 4.55 5.60 -2.12
N SER A 53 3.91 4.45 -2.36
CA SER A 53 3.08 3.76 -1.37
C SER A 53 3.91 3.26 -0.18
N ALA A 54 5.11 2.74 -0.41
CA ALA A 54 6.00 2.26 0.63
C ALA A 54 6.46 3.42 1.52
N ASP A 55 6.89 4.53 0.94
CA ASP A 55 7.25 5.74 1.69
C ASP A 55 6.08 6.29 2.50
N TYR A 56 4.89 6.36 1.90
CA TYR A 56 3.69 6.80 2.60
C TYR A 56 3.35 5.88 3.78
N MET A 57 3.27 4.57 3.57
CA MET A 57 2.88 3.62 4.63
C MET A 57 3.93 3.55 5.74
N ALA A 58 5.21 3.59 5.37
CA ALA A 58 6.30 3.66 6.32
C ALA A 58 6.18 4.92 7.20
N ALA A 59 6.03 6.10 6.59
CA ALA A 59 5.87 7.35 7.33
C ALA A 59 4.58 7.38 8.16
N ALA A 60 3.47 6.85 7.64
CA ALA A 60 2.16 6.91 8.28
C ALA A 60 2.10 6.01 9.53
N ASP A 61 2.54 4.75 9.43
CA ASP A 61 2.28 3.76 10.48
C ASP A 61 3.48 2.90 10.89
N LEU A 62 4.59 2.87 10.17
CA LEU A 62 5.74 2.07 10.62
C LEU A 62 6.76 2.94 11.39
N GLU A 63 7.32 2.36 12.44
CA GLU A 63 8.47 2.89 13.18
C GLU A 63 9.51 1.78 13.38
N ASN A 64 10.75 2.15 13.71
CA ASN A 64 11.84 1.20 13.92
C ASN A 64 11.96 0.20 12.75
N ILE A 65 12.08 0.71 11.52
CA ILE A 65 12.23 -0.11 10.31
C ILE A 65 13.42 -1.05 10.49
N SER A 66 13.13 -2.35 10.51
CA SER A 66 14.08 -3.41 10.77
C SER A 66 14.61 -4.03 9.48
N GLN A 67 13.80 -4.04 8.42
CA GLN A 67 14.20 -4.61 7.14
C GLN A 67 13.50 -3.92 5.96
N VAL A 68 14.23 -3.69 4.88
CA VAL A 68 13.71 -3.35 3.56
C VAL A 68 14.32 -4.31 2.54
N THR A 69 13.49 -4.98 1.73
CA THR A 69 13.97 -5.89 0.67
C THR A 69 13.41 -5.51 -0.69
N SER A 70 14.21 -5.75 -1.73
CA SER A 70 13.78 -5.70 -3.13
C SER A 70 14.00 -7.06 -3.77
N GLY A 71 12.98 -7.64 -4.38
CA GLY A 71 13.02 -8.97 -4.97
C GLY A 71 12.91 -8.92 -6.48
N PHE A 72 13.71 -9.72 -7.19
CA PHE A 72 13.54 -9.98 -8.61
C PHE A 72 12.90 -11.35 -8.83
N ILE A 73 12.31 -11.54 -10.01
CA ILE A 73 11.80 -12.87 -10.42
C ILE A 73 12.99 -13.83 -10.44
N ASP A 74 12.81 -15.02 -9.85
CA ASP A 74 13.78 -16.11 -9.80
C ASP A 74 15.10 -15.82 -9.04
N SER A 75 15.13 -14.79 -8.19
CA SER A 75 16.24 -14.53 -7.27
C SER A 75 15.79 -14.48 -5.81
N GLU A 76 16.73 -14.64 -4.89
CA GLU A 76 16.50 -14.26 -3.50
C GLU A 76 16.27 -12.74 -3.39
N ASP A 77 15.41 -12.36 -2.46
CA ASP A 77 15.19 -10.97 -2.08
C ASP A 77 16.51 -10.34 -1.61
N THR A 78 16.89 -9.22 -2.22
CA THR A 78 18.06 -8.45 -1.79
C THR A 78 17.68 -7.59 -0.59
N ASP A 79 18.41 -7.74 0.52
CA ASP A 79 18.29 -6.85 1.67
C ASP A 79 18.99 -5.52 1.38
N ILE A 80 18.21 -4.44 1.33
CA ILE A 80 18.67 -3.07 1.04
C ILE A 80 18.53 -2.15 2.25
N THR A 81 18.35 -2.70 3.45
CA THR A 81 18.05 -1.93 4.67
C THR A 81 19.08 -0.84 4.97
N GLU A 82 20.37 -1.15 4.80
CA GLU A 82 21.43 -0.17 5.07
C GLU A 82 21.50 0.94 4.02
N LEU A 83 21.09 0.65 2.78
CA LEU A 83 21.02 1.64 1.70
C LEU A 83 19.82 2.56 1.92
N TYR A 84 18.67 1.99 2.25
CA TYR A 84 17.48 2.73 2.66
C TYR A 84 17.76 3.69 3.83
N LYS A 85 18.49 3.24 4.87
CA LYS A 85 18.88 4.09 6.01
C LYS A 85 19.79 5.25 5.60
N LYS A 86 20.72 5.01 4.66
CA LYS A 86 21.60 6.07 4.11
C LYS A 86 20.83 7.07 3.25
N SER A 87 19.72 6.63 2.64
CA SER A 87 18.81 7.43 1.82
C SER A 87 17.68 8.08 2.64
N ASN A 88 18.02 8.65 3.81
CA ASN A 88 17.08 9.34 4.69
C ASN A 88 15.85 8.52 5.10
N CYS A 89 15.97 7.19 5.11
CA CYS A 89 14.84 6.28 5.32
C CYS A 89 13.69 6.53 4.33
N LYS A 90 14.01 6.68 3.05
CA LYS A 90 13.04 6.81 1.95
C LYS A 90 13.39 5.91 0.78
N CYS A 91 12.42 5.11 0.35
CA CYS A 91 12.48 4.27 -0.83
C CYS A 91 12.71 5.13 -2.08
N SER A 92 12.04 6.27 -2.19
CA SER A 92 12.21 7.21 -3.33
C SER A 92 13.61 7.81 -3.46
N GLU A 93 14.40 7.80 -2.40
CA GLU A 93 15.78 8.31 -2.38
C GLU A 93 16.83 7.17 -2.41
N THR A 94 16.40 5.90 -2.47
CA THR A 94 17.29 4.72 -2.47
C THR A 94 17.67 4.33 -3.90
N GLU A 95 18.97 4.37 -4.23
CA GLU A 95 19.47 4.20 -5.60
C GLU A 95 19.07 2.85 -6.22
N GLU A 96 19.16 1.77 -5.44
CA GLU A 96 18.84 0.41 -5.86
C GLU A 96 17.38 0.25 -6.28
N LEU A 97 16.50 1.13 -5.79
CA LEU A 97 15.08 1.14 -6.11
C LEU A 97 14.73 1.98 -7.34
N LYS A 98 15.71 2.61 -8.01
CA LYS A 98 15.48 3.23 -9.33
C LYS A 98 15.27 2.20 -10.43
N ASN A 99 15.79 0.99 -10.23
CA ASN A 99 15.56 -0.12 -11.13
C ASN A 99 14.29 -0.85 -10.70
N GLU A 100 13.38 -1.06 -11.64
CA GLU A 100 12.15 -1.79 -11.41
C GLU A 100 12.45 -3.25 -11.01
N ALA A 101 11.87 -3.69 -9.90
CA ALA A 101 11.97 -5.06 -9.41
C ALA A 101 10.58 -5.72 -9.38
N ALA A 102 10.54 -6.99 -8.99
CA ALA A 102 9.30 -7.76 -8.91
C ALA A 102 8.52 -7.50 -7.61
N SER A 103 9.23 -7.22 -6.52
CA SER A 103 8.63 -6.93 -5.22
C SER A 103 9.44 -5.90 -4.45
N LEU A 104 8.75 -5.23 -3.53
CA LEU A 104 9.35 -4.38 -2.51
C LEU A 104 8.73 -4.76 -1.18
N SER A 105 9.52 -4.85 -0.12
CA SER A 105 9.00 -5.04 1.23
C SER A 105 9.61 -4.10 2.25
N VAL A 106 8.81 -3.70 3.22
CA VAL A 106 9.21 -2.87 4.36
C VAL A 106 8.68 -3.53 5.64
N ALA A 107 9.56 -3.79 6.59
CA ALA A 107 9.26 -4.36 7.89
C ALA A 107 9.67 -3.42 9.02
N GLY A 108 8.81 -3.29 10.02
CA GLY A 108 9.04 -2.49 11.21
C GLY A 108 8.02 -2.79 12.29
N ILE A 109 7.81 -1.85 13.20
CA ILE A 109 6.76 -1.90 14.22
C ILE A 109 5.62 -1.00 13.80
N SER A 110 4.39 -1.52 13.78
CA SER A 110 3.20 -0.69 13.55
C SER A 110 2.95 0.22 14.76
N LYS A 111 2.85 1.52 14.52
CA LYS A 111 2.48 2.55 15.49
C LYS A 111 1.06 2.34 16.01
N THR A 112 0.14 1.88 15.16
CA THR A 112 -1.26 1.62 15.51
C THR A 112 -1.41 0.33 16.30
N LEU A 113 -0.81 -0.77 15.83
CA LEU A 113 -0.98 -2.10 16.45
C LEU A 113 0.00 -2.38 17.58
N LYS A 114 1.07 -1.58 17.70
CA LYS A 114 2.18 -1.79 18.64
C LYS A 114 2.82 -3.18 18.51
N ALA A 115 2.88 -3.69 17.28
CA ALA A 115 3.38 -5.03 16.97
C ALA A 115 4.18 -5.02 15.66
N PRO A 116 5.08 -6.01 15.47
CA PRO A 116 5.76 -6.22 14.20
C PRO A 116 4.79 -6.30 13.01
N MET A 117 5.13 -5.56 11.95
CA MET A 117 4.39 -5.50 10.70
C MET A 117 5.38 -5.48 9.54
N LYS A 118 5.13 -6.33 8.54
CA LYS A 118 5.81 -6.30 7.25
C LYS A 118 4.78 -6.16 6.15
N ILE A 119 5.01 -5.23 5.23
CA ILE A 119 4.17 -5.00 4.06
C ILE A 119 5.00 -5.34 2.82
N VAL A 120 4.41 -6.07 1.88
CA VAL A 120 5.01 -6.45 0.62
C VAL A 120 4.12 -5.98 -0.52
N TRP A 121 4.71 -5.28 -1.47
CA TRP A 121 4.11 -4.89 -2.72
C TRP A 121 4.64 -5.79 -3.84
N PHE A 122 3.76 -6.20 -4.75
CA PHE A 122 4.10 -7.02 -5.91
C PHE A 122 3.84 -6.23 -7.20
N ASN A 123 4.92 -6.00 -7.95
CA ASN A 123 4.90 -5.14 -9.11
C ASN A 123 4.05 -5.71 -10.26
N GLN A 124 3.36 -4.83 -10.97
CA GLN A 124 2.44 -5.16 -12.08
C GLN A 124 1.32 -6.13 -11.66
N THR A 125 1.01 -6.20 -10.36
CA THR A 125 -0.11 -6.99 -9.83
C THR A 125 -1.12 -6.10 -9.10
N GLN A 126 -2.15 -6.73 -8.53
CA GLN A 126 -3.14 -6.11 -7.66
C GLN A 126 -2.98 -6.53 -6.20
N VAL A 127 -1.88 -7.22 -5.85
CA VAL A 127 -1.74 -7.90 -4.57
C VAL A 127 -0.86 -7.09 -3.63
N LEU A 128 -1.32 -6.84 -2.42
CA LEU A 128 -0.48 -6.46 -1.28
C LEU A 128 -0.43 -7.64 -0.30
N ARG A 129 0.66 -7.78 0.44
CA ARG A 129 0.76 -8.79 1.48
C ARG A 129 1.22 -8.18 2.79
N PHE A 130 0.49 -8.47 3.84
CA PHE A 130 0.81 -8.07 5.21
C PHE A 130 1.24 -9.28 6.02
N PHE A 131 2.27 -9.12 6.84
CA PHE A 131 2.67 -10.10 7.84
C PHE A 131 2.69 -9.45 9.21
N THR A 132 2.10 -10.12 10.20
CA THR A 132 2.14 -9.69 11.60
C THR A 132 2.08 -10.88 12.54
N ILE A 133 2.44 -10.67 13.81
CA ILE A 133 2.29 -11.67 14.87
C ILE A 133 0.98 -11.51 15.67
N VAL A 134 0.16 -10.52 15.32
CA VAL A 134 -1.10 -10.24 15.99
C VAL A 134 -2.14 -11.28 15.57
N ASP A 135 -2.57 -12.09 16.53
CA ASP A 135 -3.60 -13.12 16.37
C ASP A 135 -5.01 -12.57 16.67
N ASP A 136 -5.39 -11.52 15.95
CA ASP A 136 -6.76 -10.97 15.94
C ASP A 136 -7.12 -10.59 14.50
N GLU A 137 -7.71 -11.55 13.77
CA GLU A 137 -8.06 -11.39 12.36
C GLU A 137 -9.01 -10.20 12.12
N THR A 138 -9.94 -9.92 13.05
CA THR A 138 -10.89 -8.81 12.88
C THR A 138 -10.20 -7.47 13.01
N LEU A 139 -9.31 -7.34 13.99
CA LEU A 139 -8.48 -6.14 14.16
C LEU A 139 -7.57 -5.92 12.95
N ILE A 140 -6.92 -6.98 12.46
CA ILE A 140 -6.00 -6.87 11.33
C ILE A 140 -6.72 -6.53 10.03
N LYS A 141 -7.89 -7.12 9.76
CA LYS A 141 -8.71 -6.72 8.60
C LYS A 141 -9.09 -5.23 8.63
N LYS A 142 -9.53 -4.72 9.78
CA LYS A 142 -9.83 -3.27 9.95
C LYS A 142 -8.60 -2.39 9.78
N TYR A 143 -7.44 -2.84 10.28
CA TYR A 143 -6.18 -2.16 10.09
C TYR A 143 -5.82 -2.06 8.60
N ILE A 144 -5.85 -3.19 7.88
CA ILE A 144 -5.56 -3.27 6.44
C ILE A 144 -6.50 -2.34 5.64
N GLU A 145 -7.80 -2.42 5.91
CA GLU A 145 -8.81 -1.54 5.31
C GLU A 145 -8.49 -0.06 5.54
N THR A 146 -8.07 0.30 6.75
CA THR A 146 -7.73 1.68 7.11
C THR A 146 -6.49 2.16 6.39
N VAL A 147 -5.42 1.34 6.36
CA VAL A 147 -4.17 1.66 5.67
C VAL A 147 -4.45 1.88 4.17
N ILE A 148 -5.16 0.95 3.54
CA ILE A 148 -5.53 1.04 2.13
C ILE A 148 -6.41 2.26 1.87
N ARG A 149 -7.48 2.50 2.65
CA ARG A 149 -8.32 3.69 2.48
C ARG A 149 -7.53 5.00 2.62
N ARG A 150 -6.55 5.07 3.53
CA ARG A 150 -5.70 6.26 3.67
C ARG A 150 -4.78 6.46 2.48
N THR A 151 -4.27 5.38 1.90
CA THR A 151 -3.42 5.41 0.71
C THR A 151 -4.18 5.73 -0.57
N PHE A 152 -5.48 5.39 -0.67
CA PHE A 152 -6.27 5.49 -1.91
C PHE A 152 -7.51 6.41 -1.87
N GLY A 153 -7.93 6.86 -0.69
CA GLY A 153 -9.23 7.48 -0.43
C GLY A 153 -9.24 8.97 -0.05
N THR A 154 -8.11 9.67 -0.11
CA THR A 154 -8.06 11.13 0.05
C THR A 154 -7.95 11.85 -1.30
N ASN A 155 -8.26 13.15 -1.37
CA ASN A 155 -8.16 13.90 -2.64
C ASN A 155 -6.73 13.96 -3.18
N ASP A 156 -5.75 13.92 -2.27
CA ASP A 156 -4.31 13.85 -2.55
C ASP A 156 -3.78 12.40 -2.53
N ALA A 157 -4.64 11.41 -2.28
CA ALA A 157 -4.26 10.00 -2.30
C ALA A 157 -3.96 9.53 -3.72
N MET A 158 -3.02 8.61 -3.83
CA MET A 158 -2.71 7.94 -5.08
C MET A 158 -3.94 7.17 -5.55
N LYS A 159 -4.46 7.49 -6.75
CA LYS A 159 -5.66 6.83 -7.29
C LYS A 159 -5.26 5.56 -8.03
N LEU A 160 -5.85 4.44 -7.66
CA LEU A 160 -5.81 3.25 -8.52
C LEU A 160 -6.72 3.48 -9.73
N ALA A 161 -6.22 3.15 -10.93
CA ALA A 161 -7.07 3.08 -12.10
C ALA A 161 -8.14 1.99 -11.87
N LYS A 162 -9.41 2.40 -11.77
CA LYS A 162 -10.53 1.46 -11.72
C LYS A 162 -10.69 0.80 -13.09
N PRO A 163 -11.04 -0.49 -13.17
CA PRO A 163 -11.38 -1.12 -14.43
C PRO A 163 -12.54 -0.36 -15.10
N ILE A 164 -12.42 -0.10 -16.39
CA ILE A 164 -13.51 0.46 -17.19
C ILE A 164 -14.66 -0.55 -17.17
N PRO A 165 -15.91 -0.16 -16.82
CA PRO A 165 -17.04 -1.06 -16.90
C PRO A 165 -17.14 -1.63 -18.32
N LYS A 166 -17.17 -2.96 -18.44
CA LYS A 166 -17.48 -3.58 -19.74
C LYS A 166 -18.90 -3.17 -20.12
N GLN A 167 -19.04 -2.54 -21.29
CA GLN A 167 -20.34 -2.23 -21.90
C GLN A 167 -21.12 -3.50 -22.19
#